data_AF-A0A1E8FUJ2-F1
#
_entry.id   AF-A0A1E8FUJ2-F1
#
_cell.length_a   1.000
_cell.length_b   1.000
_cell.length_c   1.000
_cell.angle_alpha   90.00
_cell.angle_beta   90.00
_cell.angle_gamma   90.00
#
_symmetry.space_group_name_H-M   'P 1'
#
loop_
_entity.id
_entity.type
_entity.pdbx_description
1 polymer ?
#
loop_
_entity_poly.entity_id
_entity_poly.type
_entity_poly.pdbx_seq_one_letter_code
_entity_poly.pdbx_strand_id
1 'polypeptide(L)'
;MNDPITNLHNPAEDPFDVILADPPWDAEQKGRLGAARHYDLMTLEKIKGMGPAIQALTKPDAHCWLWVTNATLRAGYDVLEAWGFTARSPLTWVKPVFGLGNYLRNASEHVLLGTRGKAPVRYKSQPTWMFLPRMEHSRKPDELYSVIDRVSGPDTRKLELFARRRPPAPNWSVWGNEVDSDVSLAAYGYAVPSDLDERLLPQTAPEGRDA
;
A
#
# COMPACT_ATOMS: atom_id res chain seq x y z
N MET A 1 10.54 -27.78 -14.72
CA MET A 1 10.58 -27.66 -13.25
C MET A 1 11.18 -26.29 -12.98
N ASN A 2 10.34 -25.31 -12.67
CA ASN A 2 10.79 -23.95 -12.37
C ASN A 2 10.97 -23.84 -10.86
N ASP A 3 12.18 -23.51 -10.41
CA ASP A 3 12.46 -23.23 -9.01
C ASP A 3 11.73 -21.95 -8.58
N PRO A 4 10.94 -21.96 -7.49
CA PRO A 4 10.14 -20.82 -7.08
C PRO A 4 10.87 -19.81 -6.16
N ILE A 5 12.20 -19.87 -6.03
CA ILE A 5 12.92 -19.15 -4.95
C ILE A 5 13.79 -17.96 -5.41
N THR A 6 13.98 -17.74 -6.72
CA THR A 6 14.77 -16.59 -7.20
C THR A 6 13.88 -15.51 -7.77
N ASN A 7 13.76 -14.39 -7.04
CA ASN A 7 13.90 -13.01 -7.52
C ASN A 7 13.04 -12.08 -6.68
N LEU A 8 13.63 -11.50 -5.62
CA LEU A 8 13.22 -10.14 -5.24
C LEU A 8 13.35 -9.30 -6.51
N HIS A 9 12.22 -8.92 -7.09
CA HIS A 9 12.19 -8.23 -8.36
C HIS A 9 12.85 -6.87 -8.15
N ASN A 10 13.93 -6.55 -8.88
CA ASN A 10 14.51 -5.22 -8.83
C ASN A 10 13.50 -4.25 -9.46
N PRO A 11 12.77 -3.45 -8.66
CA PRO A 11 11.67 -2.65 -9.19
C PRO A 11 12.16 -1.48 -10.05
N ALA A 12 13.47 -1.22 -10.08
CA ALA A 12 14.09 -0.27 -10.98
C ALA A 12 14.04 -0.70 -12.46
N GLU A 13 13.92 -2.01 -12.75
CA GLU A 13 13.88 -2.51 -14.14
C GLU A 13 12.46 -2.55 -14.73
N ASP A 14 11.43 -2.61 -13.88
CA ASP A 14 10.03 -2.50 -14.28
C ASP A 14 9.24 -1.82 -13.14
N PRO A 15 8.92 -0.52 -13.24
CA PRO A 15 8.18 0.22 -12.22
C PRO A 15 6.66 0.00 -12.29
N PHE A 16 5.96 0.23 -11.17
CA PHE A 16 4.51 0.02 -11.04
C PHE A 16 3.68 1.17 -11.62
N ASP A 17 2.51 0.85 -12.18
CA ASP A 17 1.51 1.81 -12.63
C ASP A 17 0.64 2.31 -11.45
N VAL A 18 0.45 1.46 -10.43
CA VAL A 18 -0.47 1.71 -9.33
C VAL A 18 0.15 1.32 -7.99
N ILE A 19 -0.02 2.19 -7.00
CA ILE A 19 0.21 1.87 -5.58
C ILE A 19 -1.12 1.81 -4.85
N LEU A 20 -1.32 0.79 -4.01
CA LEU A 20 -2.28 0.79 -2.92
C LEU A 20 -1.50 0.79 -1.60
N ALA A 21 -1.89 1.62 -0.63
CA ALA A 21 -1.23 1.65 0.67
C ALA A 21 -2.24 1.75 1.81
N ASP A 22 -2.02 0.98 2.88
CA ASP A 22 -2.73 1.09 4.17
C ASP A 22 -1.72 1.28 5.31
N PRO A 23 -1.11 2.48 5.44
CA PRO A 23 -0.05 2.69 6.43
C PRO A 23 -0.53 2.44 7.87
N PRO A 24 0.35 1.96 8.76
CA PRO A 24 0.05 1.80 10.17
C PRO A 24 0.10 3.17 10.89
N TRP A 25 -0.90 4.02 10.63
CA TRP A 25 -0.95 5.41 11.10
C TRP A 25 -0.83 5.53 12.63
N ASP A 26 0.05 6.40 13.12
CA ASP A 26 0.14 6.72 14.56
C ASP A 26 -1.00 7.64 15.07
N ALA A 27 -1.63 8.41 14.18
CA ALA A 27 -2.60 9.42 14.56
C ALA A 27 -3.89 8.81 15.16
N GLU A 28 -4.26 9.29 16.35
CA GLU A 28 -5.44 8.86 17.12
C GLU A 28 -5.53 7.36 17.42
N GLN A 29 -4.42 6.62 17.30
CA GLN A 29 -4.33 5.19 17.67
C GLN A 29 -3.76 4.96 19.07
N LYS A 30 -3.55 6.02 19.85
CA LYS A 30 -3.03 5.97 21.23
C LYS A 30 -4.20 6.05 22.22
N GLY A 31 -4.52 4.92 22.85
CA GLY A 31 -5.59 4.82 23.84
C GLY A 31 -5.94 3.36 24.17
N ARG A 32 -6.83 3.14 25.14
CA ARG A 32 -7.18 1.79 25.63
C ARG A 32 -7.73 0.84 24.55
N LEU A 33 -8.30 1.41 23.48
CA LEU A 33 -8.91 0.73 22.33
C LEU A 33 -8.16 1.01 21.00
N GLY A 34 -6.98 1.64 21.05
CA GLY A 34 -6.24 2.05 19.86
C GLY A 34 -5.40 0.92 19.24
N ALA A 35 -5.09 1.04 17.95
CA ALA A 35 -4.36 0.02 17.19
C ALA A 35 -2.93 -0.24 17.67
N ALA A 36 -2.33 0.67 18.45
CA ALA A 36 -0.98 0.53 19.02
C ALA A 36 -0.78 -0.76 19.84
N ARG A 37 -1.86 -1.44 20.23
CA ARG A 37 -1.81 -2.72 20.97
C ARG A 37 -1.61 -3.94 20.07
N HIS A 38 -1.70 -3.80 18.76
CA HIS A 38 -1.77 -4.92 17.82
C HIS A 38 -0.60 -4.95 16.83
N TYR A 39 0.04 -3.82 16.51
CA TYR A 39 1.19 -3.73 15.61
C TYR A 39 1.95 -2.42 15.83
N ASP A 40 3.21 -2.38 15.38
CA ASP A 40 4.04 -1.18 15.43
C ASP A 40 3.49 -0.09 14.50
N LEU A 41 3.27 1.10 15.07
CA LEU A 41 2.77 2.26 14.34
C LEU A 41 3.93 3.05 13.72
N MET A 42 3.64 3.72 12.62
CA MET A 42 4.57 4.55 11.88
C MET A 42 4.19 6.02 12.01
N THR A 43 5.15 6.86 12.38
CA THR A 43 4.93 8.30 12.49
C THR A 43 4.62 8.90 11.12
N LEU A 44 3.86 9.99 11.09
CA LEU A 44 3.54 10.69 9.84
C LEU A 44 4.81 11.08 9.06
N GLU A 45 5.86 11.54 9.76
CA GLU A 45 7.14 11.88 9.14
C GLU A 45 7.79 10.67 8.46
N LYS A 46 7.78 9.50 9.12
CA LYS A 46 8.30 8.27 8.51
C LYS A 46 7.49 7.85 7.29
N ILE A 47 6.16 7.94 7.33
CA ILE A 47 5.28 7.61 6.20
C ILE A 47 5.58 8.57 5.03
N LYS A 48 5.63 9.88 5.27
CA LYS A 48 5.98 10.88 4.25
C LYS A 48 7.39 10.64 3.69
N GLY A 49 8.33 10.24 4.54
CA GLY A 49 9.71 9.91 4.18
C GLY A 49 9.86 8.76 3.19
N MET A 50 8.83 7.94 2.97
CA MET A 50 8.85 6.89 1.94
C MET A 50 8.80 7.46 0.52
N GLY A 51 8.53 8.75 0.35
CA GLY A 51 8.36 9.41 -0.96
C GLY A 51 9.43 9.07 -1.99
N PRO A 52 10.75 9.13 -1.69
CA PRO A 52 11.80 8.72 -2.63
C PRO A 52 11.69 7.27 -3.09
N ALA A 53 11.38 6.34 -2.18
CA ALA A 53 11.16 4.94 -2.52
C ALA A 53 9.94 4.82 -3.44
N ILE A 54 8.81 5.44 -3.07
CA ILE A 54 7.59 5.37 -3.87
C ILE A 54 7.82 5.92 -5.28
N GLN A 55 8.52 7.05 -5.41
CA GLN A 55 8.86 7.65 -6.69
C GLN A 55 9.74 6.74 -7.55
N ALA A 56 10.74 6.08 -6.97
CA ALA A 56 11.59 5.13 -7.69
C ALA A 56 10.85 3.86 -8.13
N LEU A 57 9.87 3.41 -7.36
CA LEU A 57 9.09 2.20 -7.62
C LEU A 57 7.97 2.41 -8.64
N THR A 58 7.62 3.64 -9.00
CA THR A 58 6.42 3.94 -9.80
C THR A 58 6.74 4.67 -11.09
N LYS A 59 5.95 4.42 -12.13
CA LYS A 59 6.08 5.09 -13.43
C LYS A 59 5.86 6.61 -13.31
N PRO A 60 6.38 7.42 -14.26
CA PRO A 60 6.12 8.86 -14.28
C PRO A 60 4.61 9.19 -14.27
N ASP A 61 3.83 8.39 -15.02
CA ASP A 61 2.37 8.39 -14.99
C ASP A 61 1.88 7.23 -14.09
N ALA A 62 1.35 7.55 -12.90
CA ALA A 62 0.92 6.52 -11.94
C ALA A 62 -0.28 6.96 -11.08
N HIS A 63 -1.01 5.97 -10.57
CA HIS A 63 -2.04 6.15 -9.53
C HIS A 63 -1.49 5.77 -8.15
N CYS A 64 -1.96 6.46 -7.11
CA CYS A 64 -1.81 6.05 -5.72
C CYS A 64 -3.18 6.01 -5.06
N TRP A 65 -3.50 4.90 -4.42
CA TRP A 65 -4.70 4.70 -3.60
C TRP A 65 -4.25 4.59 -2.15
N LEU A 66 -4.61 5.55 -1.32
CA LEU A 66 -4.12 5.64 0.05
C LEU A 66 -5.28 5.52 1.04
N TRP A 67 -5.32 4.42 1.80
CA TRP A 67 -6.29 4.24 2.86
C TRP A 67 -6.07 5.23 4.00
N VAL A 68 -7.15 5.86 4.43
CA VAL A 68 -7.22 6.79 5.55
C VAL A 68 -8.50 6.60 6.34
N THR A 69 -8.46 7.01 7.60
CA THR A 69 -9.62 7.14 8.48
C THR A 69 -10.08 8.59 8.51
N ASN A 70 -11.21 8.88 9.18
CA ASN A 70 -11.62 10.25 9.45
C ASN A 70 -10.52 11.06 10.19
N ALA A 71 -9.77 10.41 11.08
CA ALA A 71 -8.69 11.05 11.85
C ALA A 71 -7.42 11.30 11.02
N THR A 72 -7.16 10.47 10.01
CA THR A 72 -5.94 10.55 9.19
C THR A 72 -6.15 11.21 7.83
N LEU A 73 -7.36 11.71 7.55
CA LEU A 73 -7.72 12.27 6.25
C LEU A 73 -6.79 13.42 5.82
N ARG A 74 -6.52 14.39 6.72
CA ARG A 74 -5.59 15.49 6.45
C ARG A 74 -4.16 15.00 6.21
N ALA A 75 -3.69 14.08 7.06
CA ALA A 75 -2.37 13.48 6.95
C ALA A 75 -2.20 12.70 5.64
N GLY A 76 -3.27 12.05 5.14
CA GLY A 76 -3.25 11.35 3.87
C GLY A 76 -3.02 12.27 2.67
N TYR A 77 -3.59 13.48 2.68
CA TYR A 77 -3.30 14.48 1.64
C TYR A 77 -1.82 14.89 1.69
N ASP A 78 -1.28 15.16 2.88
CA ASP A 78 0.14 15.50 3.06
C ASP A 78 1.08 14.36 2.60
N VAL A 79 0.66 13.10 2.77
CA VAL A 79 1.42 11.92 2.33
C VAL A 79 1.40 11.78 0.81
N LEU A 80 0.23 11.92 0.16
CA LEU A 80 0.15 11.88 -1.30
C LEU A 80 1.08 12.92 -1.94
N GLU A 81 1.07 14.15 -1.43
CA GLU A 81 1.94 15.22 -1.91
C GLU A 81 3.42 14.90 -1.68
N ALA A 82 3.78 14.41 -0.49
CA ALA A 82 5.16 14.01 -0.19
C ALA A 82 5.65 12.85 -1.06
N TRP A 83 4.76 11.96 -1.48
CA TRP A 83 5.05 10.87 -2.41
C TRP A 83 5.05 11.30 -3.89
N GLY A 84 4.81 12.59 -4.17
CA GLY A 84 4.84 13.16 -5.51
C GLY A 84 3.53 12.98 -6.30
N PHE A 85 2.41 12.70 -5.63
CA PHE A 85 1.10 12.59 -6.25
C PHE A 85 0.27 13.86 -6.00
N THR A 86 -0.47 14.29 -7.01
CA THR A 86 -1.56 15.26 -6.83
C THR A 86 -2.78 14.52 -6.29
N ALA A 87 -3.26 14.93 -5.12
CA ALA A 87 -4.51 14.41 -4.58
C ALA A 87 -5.71 14.78 -5.47
N ARG A 88 -6.61 13.81 -5.68
CA ARG A 88 -7.83 13.96 -6.46
C ARG A 88 -9.04 13.81 -5.56
N SER A 89 -9.84 12.77 -5.75
CA SER A 89 -11.06 12.52 -5.00
C SER A 89 -10.88 11.40 -3.97
N PRO A 90 -11.53 11.50 -2.80
CA PRO A 90 -11.71 10.34 -1.94
C PRO A 90 -12.76 9.40 -2.53
N LEU A 91 -12.55 8.10 -2.35
CA LEU A 91 -13.61 7.10 -2.38
C LEU A 91 -13.92 6.68 -0.95
N THR A 92 -15.19 6.74 -0.56
CA THR A 92 -15.65 6.48 0.81
C THR A 92 -16.24 5.09 0.94
N TRP A 93 -15.64 4.26 1.79
CA TRP A 93 -16.26 3.03 2.24
C TRP A 93 -17.26 3.34 3.36
N VAL A 94 -18.54 3.28 3.03
CA VAL A 94 -19.65 3.42 3.97
C VAL A 94 -19.90 2.08 4.64
N LYS A 95 -19.92 2.09 5.97
CA LYS A 95 -20.14 0.92 6.83
C LYS A 95 -21.53 1.04 7.48
N PRO A 96 -22.42 0.05 7.34
CA PRO A 96 -23.74 0.08 7.98
C PRO A 96 -23.74 -0.13 9.50
N VAL A 97 -22.67 0.23 10.19
CA VAL A 97 -22.50 0.04 11.64
C VAL A 97 -21.74 1.21 12.25
N PHE A 98 -22.14 1.64 13.44
CA PHE A 98 -21.43 2.68 14.18
C PHE A 98 -20.18 2.12 14.87
N GLY A 99 -19.01 2.58 14.43
CA GLY A 99 -17.72 2.37 15.08
C GLY A 99 -17.45 3.35 16.22
N LEU A 100 -16.20 3.46 16.65
CA LEU A 100 -15.77 4.44 17.65
C LEU A 100 -15.87 5.88 17.12
N GLY A 101 -15.70 6.88 17.98
CA GLY A 101 -15.61 8.28 17.57
C GLY A 101 -15.89 9.25 18.72
N ASN A 102 -15.07 10.30 18.83
CA ASN A 102 -15.13 11.27 19.94
C ASN A 102 -16.25 12.31 19.75
N TYR A 103 -16.51 12.72 18.51
CA TYR A 103 -17.53 13.73 18.17
C TYR A 103 -18.68 13.10 17.38
N LEU A 104 -18.37 12.56 16.20
CA LEU A 104 -19.29 11.76 15.39
C LEU A 104 -18.85 10.30 15.43
N ARG A 105 -19.81 9.39 15.35
CA ARG A 105 -19.54 7.95 15.32
C ARG A 105 -19.02 7.57 13.93
N ASN A 106 -17.83 6.98 13.86
CA ASN A 106 -17.24 6.55 12.60
C ASN A 106 -18.12 5.46 11.97
N ALA A 107 -18.72 5.77 10.84
CA ALA A 107 -19.43 4.82 9.98
C ALA A 107 -18.80 4.76 8.58
N SER A 108 -17.57 5.25 8.44
CA SER A 108 -16.84 5.30 7.19
C SER A 108 -15.34 5.14 7.37
N GLU A 109 -14.70 4.68 6.30
CA GLU A 109 -13.27 4.90 6.02
C GLU A 109 -13.14 5.42 4.59
N HIS A 110 -11.98 5.95 4.22
CA HIS A 110 -11.76 6.53 2.90
C HIS A 110 -10.50 5.97 2.27
N VAL A 111 -10.47 5.93 0.95
CA VAL A 111 -9.26 5.72 0.16
C VAL A 111 -9.08 6.93 -0.76
N LEU A 112 -7.98 7.64 -0.61
CA LEU A 112 -7.67 8.80 -1.43
C LEU A 112 -7.08 8.36 -2.76
N LEU A 113 -7.65 8.82 -3.87
CA LEU A 113 -7.01 8.71 -5.18
C LEU A 113 -6.02 9.88 -5.37
N GLY A 114 -4.76 9.55 -5.62
CA GLY A 114 -3.72 10.45 -6.10
C GLY A 114 -3.26 10.07 -7.50
N THR A 115 -2.83 11.06 -8.28
CA THR A 115 -2.28 10.86 -9.62
C THR A 115 -0.93 11.55 -9.76
N ARG A 116 0.01 10.94 -10.47
CA ARG A 116 1.24 11.58 -10.92
C ARG A 116 1.29 11.58 -12.44
N GLY A 117 1.84 12.65 -13.03
CA GLY A 117 1.84 12.82 -14.48
C GLY A 117 0.43 12.91 -15.06
N LYS A 118 0.18 12.26 -16.20
CA LYS A 118 -1.13 12.24 -16.87
C LYS A 118 -2.13 11.27 -16.24
N ALA A 119 -1.65 10.09 -15.82
CA ALA A 119 -2.38 8.97 -15.22
C ALA A 119 -3.92 9.02 -15.42
N PRO A 120 -4.42 8.65 -16.62
CA PRO A 120 -5.83 8.80 -16.95
C PRO A 120 -6.69 7.74 -16.26
N VAL A 121 -7.83 8.17 -15.71
CA VAL A 121 -8.90 7.28 -15.26
C VAL A 121 -9.61 6.63 -16.44
N ARG A 122 -9.61 5.29 -16.49
CA ARG A 122 -10.22 4.50 -17.57
C ARG A 122 -11.74 4.36 -17.44
N TYR A 123 -12.29 4.50 -16.23
CA TYR A 123 -13.72 4.42 -15.98
C TYR A 123 -14.23 5.68 -15.25
N LYS A 124 -14.93 6.53 -16.00
CA LYS A 124 -15.34 7.87 -15.54
C LYS A 124 -16.60 7.90 -14.67
N SER A 125 -17.28 6.76 -14.52
CA SER A 125 -18.54 6.66 -13.77
C SER A 125 -18.39 5.96 -12.41
N GLN A 126 -17.17 5.84 -11.88
CA GLN A 126 -16.96 5.28 -10.54
C GLN A 126 -17.53 6.25 -9.50
N PRO A 127 -18.52 5.86 -8.68
CA PRO A 127 -18.97 6.69 -7.58
C PRO A 127 -17.86 6.86 -6.53
N THR A 128 -17.85 8.01 -5.86
CA THR A 128 -16.94 8.33 -4.76
C THR A 128 -17.34 7.68 -3.43
N TRP A 129 -18.23 6.69 -3.46
CA TRP A 129 -18.63 5.92 -2.30
C TRP A 129 -18.99 4.49 -2.67
N MET A 130 -18.87 3.58 -1.69
CA MET A 130 -19.29 2.19 -1.77
C MET A 130 -19.89 1.77 -0.43
N PHE A 131 -20.96 0.97 -0.47
CA PHE A 131 -21.54 0.37 0.73
C PHE A 131 -21.11 -1.09 0.82
N LEU A 132 -20.23 -1.41 1.76
CA LEU A 132 -19.62 -2.73 1.90
C LEU A 132 -19.62 -3.16 3.38
N PRO A 133 -19.80 -4.46 3.67
CA PRO A 133 -19.85 -4.95 5.04
C PRO A 133 -18.54 -4.69 5.78
N ARG A 134 -18.61 -4.48 7.10
CA ARG A 134 -17.41 -4.41 7.95
C ARG A 134 -16.75 -5.78 8.01
N MET A 135 -15.48 -5.85 7.66
CA MET A 135 -14.67 -7.07 7.77
C MET A 135 -14.08 -7.23 9.17
N GLU A 136 -13.46 -8.38 9.42
CA GLU A 136 -12.76 -8.67 10.67
C GLU A 136 -11.43 -7.89 10.79
N HIS A 137 -11.00 -7.56 12.02
CA HIS A 137 -9.62 -7.15 12.35
C HIS A 137 -8.97 -6.09 11.41
N SER A 138 -9.66 -4.98 11.12
CA SER A 138 -9.21 -3.88 10.23
C SER A 138 -8.97 -4.29 8.78
N ARG A 139 -9.39 -5.50 8.36
CA ARG A 139 -9.33 -5.93 6.97
C ARG A 139 -10.14 -4.97 6.10
N LYS A 140 -9.53 -4.52 5.01
CA LYS A 140 -10.18 -3.71 3.99
C LYS A 140 -10.96 -4.60 3.01
N PRO A 141 -12.07 -4.12 2.43
CA PRO A 141 -12.88 -4.90 1.49
C PRO A 141 -12.10 -5.25 0.22
N ASP A 142 -12.26 -6.48 -0.27
CA ASP A 142 -11.60 -6.96 -1.49
C ASP A 142 -12.14 -6.28 -2.76
N GLU A 143 -13.37 -5.76 -2.70
CA GLU A 143 -14.01 -5.05 -3.80
C GLU A 143 -13.22 -3.82 -4.26
N LEU A 144 -12.35 -3.26 -3.41
CA LEU A 144 -11.47 -2.17 -3.82
C LEU A 144 -10.51 -2.59 -4.95
N TYR A 145 -10.01 -3.83 -4.97
CA TYR A 145 -9.10 -4.29 -6.04
C TYR A 145 -9.79 -4.20 -7.41
N SER A 146 -11.06 -4.62 -7.49
CA SER A 146 -11.85 -4.51 -8.73
C SER A 146 -12.14 -3.06 -9.12
N VAL A 147 -12.30 -2.16 -8.15
CA VAL A 147 -12.43 -0.72 -8.43
C VAL A 147 -11.12 -0.16 -8.99
N ILE A 148 -9.99 -0.53 -8.40
CA ILE A 148 -8.66 -0.11 -8.85
C ILE A 148 -8.40 -0.62 -10.28
N ASP A 149 -8.72 -1.87 -10.59
CA ASP A 149 -8.62 -2.44 -11.94
C ASP A 149 -9.50 -1.67 -12.94
N ARG A 150 -10.73 -1.35 -12.56
CA ARG A 150 -11.66 -0.60 -13.41
C ARG A 150 -11.17 0.82 -13.69
N VAL A 151 -10.62 1.49 -12.68
CA VAL A 151 -10.15 2.87 -12.78
C VAL A 151 -8.79 2.97 -13.46
N SER A 152 -7.86 2.07 -13.15
CA SER A 152 -6.45 2.14 -13.55
C SER A 152 -6.12 1.24 -14.76
N GLY A 153 -6.90 0.18 -14.95
CA GLY A 153 -6.71 -0.85 -15.97
C GLY A 153 -6.37 -2.21 -15.36
N PRO A 154 -7.00 -3.31 -15.81
CA PRO A 154 -6.77 -4.64 -15.25
C PRO A 154 -5.33 -5.15 -15.49
N ASP A 155 -4.75 -4.81 -16.65
CA ASP A 155 -3.42 -5.27 -17.06
C ASP A 155 -2.26 -4.42 -16.49
N THR A 156 -2.57 -3.44 -15.64
CA THR A 156 -1.53 -2.61 -15.01
C THR A 156 -0.82 -3.37 -13.90
N ARG A 157 0.49 -3.10 -13.73
CA ARG A 157 1.29 -3.64 -12.61
C ARG A 157 1.03 -2.81 -11.36
N LYS A 158 0.71 -3.50 -10.27
CA LYS A 158 0.25 -2.86 -9.04
C LYS A 158 1.08 -3.35 -7.87
N LEU A 159 1.33 -2.48 -6.90
CA LEU A 159 2.00 -2.81 -5.66
C LEU A 159 1.12 -2.41 -4.48
N GLU A 160 0.87 -3.35 -3.57
CA GLU A 160 0.28 -3.06 -2.27
C GLU A 160 1.37 -2.92 -1.21
N LEU A 161 1.40 -1.75 -0.56
CA LEU A 161 2.29 -1.43 0.55
C LEU A 161 1.57 -1.67 1.88
N PHE A 162 2.33 -2.13 2.87
CA PHE A 162 1.85 -2.53 4.19
C PHE A 162 0.87 -3.71 4.13
N ALA A 163 1.03 -4.56 3.11
CA ALA A 163 0.22 -5.73 2.92
C ALA A 163 0.43 -6.74 4.06
N ARG A 164 -0.65 -7.39 4.49
CA ARG A 164 -0.63 -8.51 5.45
C ARG A 164 -1.03 -9.84 4.83
N ARG A 165 -1.38 -9.83 3.54
CA ARG A 165 -1.76 -10.98 2.73
C ARG A 165 -1.62 -10.63 1.26
N ARG A 166 -1.60 -11.64 0.39
CA ARG A 166 -1.69 -11.40 -1.06
C ARG A 166 -3.10 -10.95 -1.46
N PRO A 167 -3.22 -9.97 -2.37
CA PRO A 167 -4.49 -9.62 -2.98
C PRO A 167 -5.12 -10.80 -3.71
N PRO A 168 -6.46 -10.98 -3.64
CA PRO A 168 -7.17 -11.98 -4.44
C PRO A 168 -7.40 -11.47 -5.87
N ALA A 169 -6.37 -10.88 -6.49
CA ALA A 169 -6.42 -10.27 -7.82
C ALA A 169 -5.05 -10.44 -8.52
N PRO A 170 -5.02 -10.58 -9.86
CA PRO A 170 -3.77 -10.72 -10.60
C PRO A 170 -3.00 -9.39 -10.68
N ASN A 171 -1.73 -9.46 -11.10
CA ASN A 171 -0.86 -8.30 -11.35
C ASN A 171 -0.57 -7.43 -10.11
N TRP A 172 -0.66 -8.03 -8.91
CA TRP A 172 -0.28 -7.41 -7.65
C TRP A 172 1.02 -7.99 -7.10
N SER A 173 1.97 -7.09 -6.85
CA SER A 173 3.09 -7.32 -5.95
C SER A 173 2.74 -6.82 -4.55
N VAL A 174 3.40 -7.34 -3.53
CA VAL A 174 3.21 -6.93 -2.14
C VAL A 174 4.52 -6.53 -1.46
N TRP A 175 4.41 -5.59 -0.51
CA TRP A 175 5.45 -5.26 0.45
C TRP A 175 4.82 -5.06 1.84
N GLY A 176 5.35 -5.73 2.87
CA GLY A 176 4.86 -5.59 4.23
C GLY A 176 5.54 -6.53 5.23
N ASN A 177 5.32 -6.28 6.52
CA ASN A 177 5.96 -7.03 7.61
C ASN A 177 5.37 -8.43 7.85
N GLU A 178 4.16 -8.68 7.37
CA GLU A 178 3.37 -9.89 7.65
C GLU A 178 3.12 -10.71 6.37
N VAL A 179 3.90 -10.48 5.31
CA VAL A 179 3.78 -11.18 4.03
C VAL A 179 5.15 -11.34 3.39
N ASP A 180 5.34 -12.43 2.64
CA ASP A 180 6.53 -12.62 1.81
C ASP A 180 6.53 -11.55 0.71
N SER A 181 7.37 -10.53 0.89
CA SER A 181 7.41 -9.34 0.05
C SER A 181 8.07 -9.63 -1.30
N ASP A 182 7.49 -9.10 -2.38
CA ASP A 182 7.98 -9.28 -3.75
C ASP A 182 9.03 -8.23 -4.15
N VAL A 183 9.13 -7.14 -3.38
CA VAL A 183 10.03 -6.01 -3.58
C VAL A 183 10.72 -5.62 -2.28
N SER A 184 11.87 -4.96 -2.36
CA SER A 184 12.62 -4.45 -1.19
C SER A 184 12.63 -2.93 -1.17
N LEU A 185 12.37 -2.34 0.00
CA LEU A 185 12.55 -0.91 0.27
C LEU A 185 13.72 -0.66 1.25
N ALA A 186 14.54 -1.68 1.52
CA ALA A 186 15.64 -1.60 2.48
C ALA A 186 16.68 -0.53 2.11
N ALA A 187 16.94 -0.34 0.81
CA ALA A 187 17.84 0.72 0.31
C ALA A 187 17.37 2.15 0.66
N TYR A 188 16.09 2.32 1.00
CA TYR A 188 15.49 3.58 1.44
C TYR A 188 15.28 3.64 2.97
N GLY A 189 15.79 2.65 3.71
CA GLY A 189 15.65 2.58 5.17
C GLY A 189 14.35 1.93 5.65
N TYR A 190 13.61 1.25 4.78
CA TYR A 190 12.35 0.57 5.11
C TYR A 190 12.49 -0.94 4.85
N ALA A 191 13.32 -1.61 5.67
CA ALA A 191 13.48 -3.05 5.59
C ALA A 191 12.27 -3.78 6.24
N VAL A 192 11.91 -4.92 5.67
CA VAL A 192 10.90 -5.87 6.18
C VAL A 192 11.55 -7.23 6.44
N PRO A 193 10.91 -8.16 7.18
CA PRO A 193 11.51 -9.46 7.47
C PRO A 193 12.01 -10.24 6.24
N SER A 194 11.32 -10.15 5.09
CA SER A 194 11.76 -10.77 3.83
C SER A 194 13.10 -10.25 3.31
N ASP A 195 13.52 -9.04 3.69
CA ASP A 195 14.85 -8.49 3.32
C ASP A 195 16.00 -9.13 4.10
N LEU A 196 15.69 -9.80 5.21
CA LEU A 196 16.66 -10.42 6.11
C LEU A 196 16.75 -11.94 5.92
N ASP A 197 15.96 -12.51 5.01
CA ASP A 197 15.99 -13.93 4.72
C ASP A 197 17.21 -14.26 3.85
N GLU A 198 18.23 -14.86 4.46
CA GLU A 198 19.48 -15.27 3.80
C GLU A 198 19.25 -16.20 2.60
N ARG A 199 18.09 -16.87 2.52
CA ARG A 199 17.70 -17.72 1.37
C ARG A 199 17.40 -16.94 0.09
N LEU A 200 17.21 -15.62 0.18
CA LEU A 200 16.92 -14.72 -0.94
C LEU A 200 18.14 -13.88 -1.36
N LEU A 201 19.26 -13.98 -0.64
CA LEU A 201 20.52 -13.37 -1.04
C LEU A 201 21.11 -14.12 -2.25
N PRO A 202 21.73 -13.42 -3.22
CA PRO A 202 22.46 -14.09 -4.29
C PRO A 202 23.53 -14.99 -3.66
N GLN A 203 23.47 -16.30 -3.91
CA GLN A 203 24.55 -17.17 -3.46
C GLN A 203 25.83 -16.74 -4.16
N THR A 204 26.80 -16.25 -3.40
CA THR A 204 28.15 -16.03 -3.92
C THR A 204 28.67 -17.39 -4.36
N ALA A 205 29.04 -17.50 -5.64
CA ALA A 205 29.66 -18.71 -6.15
C ALA A 205 30.86 -19.07 -5.26
N PRO A 206 31.04 -20.35 -4.87
CA PRO A 206 32.21 -20.73 -4.09
C PRO A 206 33.45 -20.35 -4.90
N GLU A 207 34.31 -19.50 -4.31
CA GLU A 207 35.63 -19.21 -4.86
C GLU A 207 36.32 -20.56 -5.11
N GLY A 208 36.64 -20.80 -6.37
CA GLY A 208 37.36 -21.99 -6.80
C GLY A 208 38.61 -22.13 -5.94
N ARG A 209 38.67 -23.19 -5.15
CA ARG A 209 39.92 -23.63 -4.57
C ARG A 209 40.75 -24.18 -5.72
N ASP A 210 41.72 -23.38 -6.17
CA ASP A 210 42.84 -23.88 -6.94
C ASP A 210 43.58 -24.95 -6.14
N ALA A 211 43.54 -26.19 -6.63
CA ALA A 211 44.55 -27.24 -6.43
C ALA A 211 44.39 -28.33 -7.49
#